data_AF-A0A4Q5TPA8-F1
#
_entry.id   AF-A0A4Q5TPA8-F1
#
_cell.length_a   1.000
_cell.length_b   1.000
_cell.length_c   1.000
_cell.angle_alpha   90.00
_cell.angle_beta   90.00
_cell.angle_gamma   90.00
#
_symmetry.space_group_name_H-M   'P 1'
#
loop_
_entity.id
_entity.type
_entity.pdbx_description
1 polymer ?
#
loop_
_entity_poly.entity_id
_entity_poly.type
_entity_poly.pdbx_seq_one_letter_code
_entity_poly.pdbx_strand_id
1 'polypeptide(L)'
;DPAGLDVDEVFNHRKTTGSILNFRNATNLALNTDALELDCDILIPAALENVINVHNAPRVKAKIVGEAANGPLTPEADEILSAKGVIVVPDMYLNAGGVTVSYFEWLKNLSHVRYGRMEKRFNENMNAHIVTQMESLSGKKMGLKEKEYIVHGADEVDLVYSGLEETMVTATREIMAEWKNDPSIPDMRTAAYVVAINKVATSYAELGIFP
;
A
#
# COMPACT_ATOMS: atom_id res chain seq x y z
N ASP A 1 -11.46 6.46 20.34
CA ASP A 1 -11.02 7.74 20.91
C ASP A 1 -10.91 8.74 19.77
N PRO A 2 -11.68 9.85 19.77
CA PRO A 2 -11.56 10.91 18.76
C PRO A 2 -10.19 11.61 18.75
N ALA A 3 -9.41 11.54 19.84
CA ALA A 3 -8.07 12.12 19.89
C ALA A 3 -6.99 11.25 19.21
N GLY A 4 -7.36 10.08 18.70
CA GLY A 4 -6.46 9.13 18.08
C GLY A 4 -5.85 8.13 19.07
N LEU A 5 -5.27 7.05 18.53
CA LEU A 5 -4.60 6.01 19.31
C LEU A 5 -3.16 5.88 18.80
N ASP A 6 -2.21 5.81 19.74
CA ASP A 6 -0.82 5.51 19.41
C ASP A 6 -0.67 4.03 19.04
N VAL A 7 -0.14 3.76 17.84
CA VAL A 7 -0.08 2.41 17.26
C VAL A 7 0.86 1.51 18.05
N ASP A 8 2.00 2.03 18.49
CA ASP A 8 3.00 1.25 19.24
C ASP A 8 2.47 0.90 20.63
N GLU A 9 1.76 1.81 21.28
CA GLU A 9 1.14 1.56 22.57
C GLU A 9 0.01 0.55 22.49
N VAL A 10 -0.87 0.64 21.48
CA VAL A 10 -1.94 -0.34 21.25
C VAL A 10 -1.34 -1.72 20.97
N PHE A 11 -0.29 -1.79 20.15
CA PHE A 11 0.42 -3.02 19.86
C PHE A 11 1.03 -3.64 21.13
N ASN A 12 1.69 -2.84 21.96
CA ASN A 12 2.28 -3.28 23.22
C ASN A 12 1.20 -3.76 24.21
N HIS A 13 0.07 -3.07 24.30
CA HIS A 13 -1.07 -3.50 25.13
C HIS A 13 -1.65 -4.83 24.66
N ARG A 14 -1.83 -5.02 23.35
CA ARG A 14 -2.26 -6.31 22.79
C ARG A 14 -1.26 -7.42 23.11
N LYS A 15 0.03 -7.14 23.02
CA LYS A 15 1.09 -8.11 23.30
C LYS A 15 1.11 -8.55 24.77
N THR A 16 0.82 -7.64 25.70
CA THR A 16 0.83 -7.93 27.14
C THR A 16 -0.47 -8.55 27.63
N THR A 17 -1.62 -8.13 27.11
CA THR A 17 -2.94 -8.57 27.60
C THR A 17 -3.61 -9.64 26.73
N GLY A 18 -3.14 -9.83 25.49
CA GLY A 18 -3.76 -10.71 24.49
C GLY A 18 -4.97 -10.10 23.78
N SER A 19 -5.38 -8.87 24.11
CA SER A 19 -6.55 -8.20 23.55
C SER A 19 -6.30 -6.71 23.35
N ILE A 20 -7.06 -6.07 22.47
CA ILE A 20 -7.08 -4.59 22.35
C ILE A 20 -8.12 -3.94 23.27
N LEU A 21 -8.97 -4.75 23.93
CA LEU A 21 -9.98 -4.25 24.86
C LEU A 21 -9.32 -3.64 26.10
N ASN A 22 -10.03 -2.67 26.69
CA ASN A 22 -9.59 -1.93 27.88
C ASN A 22 -8.26 -1.19 27.67
N PHE A 23 -7.98 -0.77 26.43
CA PHE A 23 -6.86 0.11 26.15
C PHE A 23 -7.09 1.48 26.80
N ARG A 24 -6.02 2.08 27.34
CA ARG A 24 -6.08 3.36 28.06
C ARG A 24 -6.69 4.44 27.18
N ASN A 25 -7.55 5.28 27.77
CA ASN A 25 -8.24 6.38 27.08
C ASN A 25 -9.10 5.97 25.87
N ALA A 26 -9.31 4.67 25.63
CA ALA A 26 -10.19 4.17 24.58
C ALA A 26 -11.51 3.64 25.15
N THR A 27 -12.56 3.73 24.35
CA THR A 27 -13.85 3.12 24.65
C THR A 27 -13.96 1.81 23.90
N ASN A 28 -14.30 0.75 24.62
CA ASN A 28 -14.60 -0.54 23.99
C ASN A 28 -15.88 -0.42 23.16
N LEU A 29 -15.88 -1.06 22.00
CA LEU A 29 -17.10 -1.26 21.21
C LEU A 29 -17.79 -2.55 21.67
N ALA A 30 -19.12 -2.57 21.58
CA ALA A 30 -19.91 -3.73 21.96
C ALA A 30 -19.77 -4.86 20.93
N LEU A 31 -19.80 -4.50 19.64
CA LEU A 31 -19.55 -5.40 18.53
C LEU A 31 -18.37 -4.92 17.70
N ASN A 32 -17.61 -5.87 17.15
CA ASN A 32 -16.48 -5.56 16.26
C ASN A 32 -16.96 -4.84 14.99
N THR A 33 -18.19 -5.11 14.54
CA THR A 33 -18.81 -4.48 13.36
C THR A 33 -19.16 -3.01 13.58
N ASP A 34 -19.34 -2.58 14.83
CA ASP A 34 -19.64 -1.18 15.15
C ASP A 34 -18.49 -0.26 14.71
N ALA A 35 -17.27 -0.80 14.63
CA ALA A 35 -16.08 -0.07 14.16
C ALA A 35 -16.22 0.41 12.71
N LEU A 36 -16.98 -0.32 11.87
CA LEU A 36 -17.17 -0.01 10.45
C LEU A 36 -18.07 1.23 10.23
N GLU A 37 -18.84 1.62 11.25
CA GLU A 37 -19.84 2.71 11.19
C GLU A 37 -19.38 3.95 11.96
N LEU A 38 -18.16 3.92 12.52
CA LEU A 38 -17.57 5.05 13.22
C LEU A 38 -17.33 6.22 12.26
N ASP A 39 -17.34 7.42 12.83
CA ASP A 39 -17.01 8.63 12.11
C ASP A 39 -15.49 8.69 11.87
N CYS A 40 -15.08 8.63 10.61
CA CYS A 40 -13.70 8.76 10.18
C CYS A 40 -13.64 9.23 8.71
N ASP A 41 -12.51 9.76 8.25
CA ASP A 41 -12.35 10.10 6.83
C ASP A 41 -12.03 8.87 5.98
N ILE A 42 -11.23 7.95 6.50
CA ILE A 42 -10.75 6.74 5.82
C ILE A 42 -11.09 5.52 6.66
N LEU A 43 -11.78 4.55 6.07
CA LEU A 43 -12.08 3.25 6.66
C LEU A 43 -11.24 2.17 6.00
N ILE A 44 -10.54 1.35 6.79
CA ILE A 44 -9.67 0.27 6.30
C ILE A 44 -10.17 -1.08 6.84
N PRO A 45 -11.09 -1.77 6.14
CA PRO A 45 -11.45 -3.14 6.48
C PRO A 45 -10.28 -4.08 6.20
N ALA A 46 -9.68 -4.63 7.26
CA ALA A 46 -8.46 -5.44 7.22
C ALA A 46 -8.60 -6.79 7.95
N ALA A 47 -9.83 -7.33 8.05
CA ALA A 47 -10.12 -8.53 8.84
C ALA A 47 -10.63 -9.71 8.00
N LEU A 48 -11.90 -9.66 7.58
CA LEU A 48 -12.59 -10.74 6.87
C LEU A 48 -13.28 -10.18 5.61
N GLU A 49 -13.66 -11.09 4.70
CA GLU A 49 -14.51 -10.78 3.55
C GLU A 49 -15.95 -10.41 3.96
N ASN A 50 -16.65 -9.69 3.08
CA ASN A 50 -18.08 -9.34 3.18
C ASN A 50 -18.52 -8.65 4.48
N VAL A 51 -17.59 -7.99 5.18
CA VAL A 51 -17.86 -7.28 6.44
C VAL A 51 -18.66 -5.99 6.22
N ILE A 52 -18.55 -5.38 5.03
CA ILE A 52 -19.42 -4.28 4.59
C ILE A 52 -20.41 -4.85 3.57
N ASN A 53 -21.69 -4.78 3.90
CA ASN A 53 -22.79 -5.36 3.13
C ASN A 53 -23.97 -4.38 3.07
N VAL A 54 -25.04 -4.78 2.37
CA VAL A 54 -26.26 -3.98 2.19
C VAL A 54 -26.84 -3.43 3.50
N HIS A 55 -26.64 -4.12 4.62
CA HIS A 55 -27.21 -3.73 5.91
C HIS A 55 -26.43 -2.61 6.59
N ASN A 56 -25.11 -2.50 6.41
CA ASN A 56 -24.28 -1.50 7.10
C ASN A 56 -23.66 -0.44 6.18
N ALA A 57 -23.53 -0.68 4.87
CA ALA A 57 -23.02 0.29 3.90
C ALA A 57 -23.72 1.67 3.95
N PRO A 58 -25.06 1.76 4.17
CA PRO A 58 -25.72 3.06 4.34
C PRO A 58 -25.20 3.86 5.55
N ARG A 59 -24.76 3.17 6.61
CA ARG A 59 -24.28 3.77 7.87
C ARG A 59 -22.78 4.04 7.91
N VAL A 60 -22.00 3.54 6.95
CA VAL A 60 -20.58 3.90 6.80
C VAL A 60 -20.45 5.40 6.56
N LYS A 61 -19.65 6.09 7.37
CA LYS A 61 -19.48 7.57 7.31
C LYS A 61 -18.22 8.01 6.57
N ALA A 62 -17.32 7.08 6.27
CA ALA A 62 -16.06 7.36 5.62
C ALA A 62 -16.23 7.91 4.20
N LYS A 63 -15.28 8.77 3.80
CA LYS A 63 -15.18 9.33 2.44
C LYS A 63 -14.35 8.43 1.53
N ILE A 64 -13.43 7.66 2.12
CA ILE A 64 -12.59 6.69 1.43
C ILE A 64 -12.68 5.36 2.17
N VAL A 65 -12.87 4.28 1.42
CA VAL A 65 -12.76 2.91 1.93
C VAL A 65 -11.58 2.24 1.23
N GLY A 66 -10.58 1.85 2.00
CA GLY A 66 -9.40 1.14 1.51
C GLY A 66 -9.48 -0.33 1.85
N GLU A 67 -9.73 -1.18 0.86
CA GLU A 67 -9.89 -2.61 1.05
C GLU A 67 -8.55 -3.32 1.31
N ALA A 68 -8.18 -3.50 2.57
CA ALA A 68 -6.95 -4.21 2.95
C ALA A 68 -7.15 -5.73 3.06
N ALA A 69 -8.36 -6.18 3.37
CA ALA A 69 -8.76 -7.58 3.25
C ALA A 69 -9.08 -7.94 1.79
N ASN A 70 -9.20 -9.24 1.49
CA ASN A 70 -9.75 -9.70 0.21
C ASN A 70 -11.28 -9.69 0.28
N GLY A 71 -11.93 -9.00 -0.65
CA GLY A 71 -13.37 -8.87 -0.79
C GLY A 71 -14.12 -8.41 0.46
N PRO A 72 -13.71 -7.32 1.17
CA PRO A 72 -14.39 -6.89 2.38
C PRO A 72 -15.79 -6.29 2.12
N LEU A 73 -16.10 -5.90 0.89
CA LEU A 73 -17.40 -5.35 0.46
C LEU A 73 -18.16 -6.38 -0.37
N THR A 74 -19.48 -6.47 -0.16
CA THR A 74 -20.37 -7.13 -1.14
C THR A 74 -20.61 -6.22 -2.35
N PRO A 75 -20.96 -6.76 -3.52
CA PRO A 75 -21.29 -5.95 -4.70
C PRO A 75 -22.37 -4.88 -4.43
N GLU A 76 -23.41 -5.23 -3.67
CA GLU A 76 -24.48 -4.30 -3.31
C GLU A 76 -23.99 -3.19 -2.36
N ALA A 77 -23.00 -3.48 -1.52
CA ALA A 77 -22.40 -2.46 -0.67
C ALA A 77 -21.55 -1.48 -1.48
N ASP A 78 -20.82 -1.98 -2.47
CA ASP A 78 -20.02 -1.18 -3.41
C ASP A 78 -20.92 -0.16 -4.15
N GLU A 79 -22.07 -0.61 -4.65
CA GLU A 79 -23.08 0.26 -5.29
C GLU A 79 -23.60 1.35 -4.33
N ILE A 80 -23.93 0.98 -3.09
CA ILE A 80 -24.42 1.94 -2.07
C ILE A 80 -23.34 2.98 -1.75
N LEU A 81 -22.10 2.57 -1.60
CA LEU A 81 -20.98 3.46 -1.28
C LEU A 81 -20.64 4.37 -2.47
N SER A 82 -20.64 3.83 -3.69
CA SER A 82 -20.43 4.59 -4.93
C SER A 82 -21.53 5.65 -5.11
N ALA A 83 -22.81 5.30 -4.90
CA ALA A 83 -23.92 6.23 -4.94
C ALA A 83 -23.83 7.36 -3.88
N LYS A 84 -23.15 7.09 -2.75
CA LYS A 84 -22.85 8.07 -1.71
C LYS A 84 -21.63 8.95 -2.02
N GLY A 85 -20.93 8.70 -3.13
CA GLY A 85 -19.70 9.40 -3.51
C GLY A 85 -18.48 8.97 -2.68
N VAL A 86 -18.53 7.81 -2.04
CA VAL A 86 -17.40 7.23 -1.31
C VAL A 86 -16.42 6.63 -2.31
N ILE A 87 -15.14 6.96 -2.18
CA ILE A 87 -14.09 6.36 -3.02
C ILE A 87 -13.70 5.02 -2.43
N VAL A 88 -13.95 3.93 -3.17
CA VAL A 88 -13.49 2.59 -2.80
C VAL A 88 -12.19 2.30 -3.53
N VAL A 89 -11.10 2.14 -2.77
CA VAL A 89 -9.81 1.68 -3.29
C VAL A 89 -9.80 0.15 -3.24
N PRO A 90 -9.82 -0.53 -4.41
CA PRO A 90 -10.14 -1.95 -4.48
C PRO A 90 -9.02 -2.83 -3.93
N ASP A 91 -9.43 -3.96 -3.35
CA ASP A 91 -8.58 -4.98 -2.73
C ASP A 91 -7.46 -5.47 -3.64
N MET A 92 -7.79 -5.79 -4.91
CA MET A 92 -6.85 -6.29 -5.91
C MET A 92 -5.63 -5.39 -6.13
N TYR A 93 -5.77 -4.10 -5.80
CA TYR A 93 -4.71 -3.12 -5.88
C TYR A 93 -4.14 -2.87 -4.48
N LEU A 94 -4.98 -2.48 -3.51
CA LEU A 94 -4.50 -1.96 -2.23
C LEU A 94 -3.73 -3.00 -1.40
N ASN A 95 -4.15 -4.26 -1.43
CA ASN A 95 -3.52 -5.33 -0.66
C ASN A 95 -2.39 -6.06 -1.42
N ALA A 96 -2.17 -5.72 -2.70
CA ALA A 96 -1.20 -6.38 -3.59
C ALA A 96 0.26 -6.26 -3.12
N GLY A 97 0.56 -5.29 -2.25
CA GLY A 97 1.90 -5.10 -1.70
C GLY A 97 2.46 -6.34 -0.99
N GLY A 98 1.60 -7.18 -0.38
CA GLY A 98 2.03 -8.46 0.18
C GLY A 98 2.59 -9.40 -0.87
N VAL A 99 1.88 -9.58 -1.99
CA VAL A 99 2.31 -10.43 -3.11
C VAL A 99 3.56 -9.86 -3.79
N THR A 100 3.65 -8.53 -3.93
CA THR A 100 4.83 -7.86 -4.48
C THR A 100 6.10 -8.16 -3.68
N VAL A 101 6.03 -8.05 -2.34
CA VAL A 101 7.20 -8.33 -1.50
C VAL A 101 7.50 -9.84 -1.44
N SER A 102 6.49 -10.70 -1.47
CA SER A 102 6.72 -12.16 -1.61
C SER A 102 7.40 -12.52 -2.93
N TYR A 103 7.09 -11.81 -4.02
CA TYR A 103 7.80 -11.97 -5.28
C TYR A 103 9.28 -11.58 -5.17
N PHE A 104 9.59 -10.48 -4.47
CA PHE A 104 10.99 -10.10 -4.20
C PHE A 104 11.72 -11.14 -3.33
N GLU A 105 11.03 -11.72 -2.33
CA GLU A 105 11.57 -12.82 -1.54
C GLU A 105 11.89 -14.04 -2.40
N TRP A 106 10.99 -14.40 -3.32
CA TRP A 106 11.21 -15.52 -4.24
C TRP A 106 12.42 -15.29 -5.16
N LEU A 107 12.56 -14.10 -5.74
CA LEU A 107 13.73 -13.73 -6.56
C LEU A 107 15.04 -13.79 -5.76
N LYS A 108 15.03 -13.29 -4.52
CA LYS A 108 16.17 -13.40 -3.61
C LYS A 108 16.56 -14.86 -3.40
N ASN A 109 15.59 -15.72 -3.12
CA ASN A 109 15.83 -17.14 -2.86
C ASN A 109 16.43 -17.87 -4.06
N LEU A 110 16.02 -17.51 -5.29
CA LEU A 110 16.60 -18.05 -6.52
C LEU A 110 18.03 -17.57 -6.78
N SER A 111 18.33 -16.30 -6.47
CA SER A 111 19.65 -15.72 -6.75
C SER A 111 20.74 -16.17 -5.77
N HIS A 112 20.38 -16.70 -4.60
CA HIS A 112 21.29 -17.05 -3.50
C HIS A 112 22.26 -15.93 -3.07
N VAL A 113 21.96 -14.68 -3.45
CA VAL A 113 22.78 -13.51 -3.14
C VAL A 113 21.90 -12.48 -2.43
N ARG A 114 22.41 -11.93 -1.33
CA ARG A 114 21.77 -10.81 -0.67
C ARG A 114 21.86 -9.59 -1.58
N TYR A 115 20.73 -8.94 -1.86
CA TYR A 115 20.71 -7.69 -2.62
C TYR A 115 21.65 -6.65 -1.98
N GLY A 116 22.36 -5.90 -2.83
CA GLY A 116 23.38 -4.92 -2.41
C GLY A 116 24.71 -5.52 -1.93
N ARG A 117 24.85 -6.84 -1.75
CA ARG A 117 26.09 -7.44 -1.18
C ARG A 117 27.36 -7.14 -1.97
N MET A 118 27.28 -7.10 -3.30
CA MET A 118 28.44 -6.83 -4.16
C MET A 118 28.62 -5.34 -4.45
N GLU A 119 27.53 -4.58 -4.51
CA GLU A 119 27.54 -3.21 -5.04
C GLU A 119 27.56 -2.13 -3.94
N LYS A 120 27.11 -2.45 -2.72
CA LYS A 120 26.94 -1.45 -1.65
C LYS A 120 28.20 -0.63 -1.39
N ARG A 121 29.33 -1.27 -1.08
CA ARG A 121 30.60 -0.56 -0.81
C ARG A 121 31.14 0.15 -2.03
N PHE A 122 30.89 -0.38 -3.23
CA PHE A 122 31.31 0.26 -4.47
C PHE A 122 30.54 1.58 -4.66
N ASN A 123 29.22 1.54 -4.50
CA ASN A 123 28.35 2.71 -4.61
C ASN A 123 28.62 3.73 -3.49
N GLU A 124 28.84 3.28 -2.25
CA GLU A 124 29.22 4.18 -1.14
C GLU A 124 30.51 4.94 -1.43
N ASN A 125 31.55 4.23 -1.89
CA ASN A 125 32.81 4.86 -2.24
C ASN A 125 32.64 5.84 -3.41
N MET A 126 31.89 5.45 -4.45
CA MET A 126 31.61 6.30 -5.60
C MET A 126 30.88 7.58 -5.19
N ASN A 127 29.82 7.46 -4.39
CA ASN A 127 29.04 8.59 -3.88
C ASN A 127 29.90 9.49 -2.98
N ALA A 128 30.74 8.91 -2.11
CA ALA A 128 31.66 9.66 -1.27
C ALA A 128 32.67 10.47 -2.11
N HIS A 129 33.17 9.90 -3.21
CA HIS A 129 34.03 10.63 -4.14
C HIS A 129 33.29 11.79 -4.81
N ILE A 130 32.07 11.58 -5.30
CA ILE A 130 31.24 12.64 -5.91
C ILE A 130 31.02 13.79 -4.92
N VAL A 131 30.59 13.48 -3.69
CA VAL A 131 30.37 14.50 -2.65
C VAL A 131 31.66 15.25 -2.36
N THR A 132 32.78 14.57 -2.25
CA THR A 132 34.08 15.20 -1.99
C THR A 132 34.48 16.16 -3.13
N GLN A 133 34.24 15.79 -4.38
CA GLN A 133 34.50 16.68 -5.53
C GLN A 133 33.55 17.90 -5.52
N MET A 134 32.26 17.71 -5.19
CA MET A 134 31.32 18.82 -5.05
C MET A 134 31.71 19.80 -3.94
N GLU A 135 32.15 19.30 -2.77
CA GLU A 135 32.66 20.14 -1.68
C GLU A 135 33.90 20.93 -2.13
N SER A 136 34.80 20.28 -2.88
CA SER A 136 36.02 20.93 -3.40
C SER A 136 35.73 22.02 -4.43
N LEU A 137 34.78 21.80 -5.35
CA LEU A 137 34.44 22.76 -6.41
C LEU A 137 33.60 23.94 -5.88
N SER A 138 32.69 23.67 -4.94
CA SER A 138 31.79 24.69 -4.40
C SER A 138 32.41 25.52 -3.27
N GLY A 139 33.47 25.00 -2.64
CA GLY A 139 34.06 25.58 -1.42
C GLY A 139 33.15 25.48 -0.18
N LYS A 140 32.01 24.78 -0.28
CA LYS A 140 31.04 24.60 0.80
C LYS A 140 31.10 23.16 1.33
N LYS A 141 30.99 23.02 2.66
CA LYS A 141 30.87 21.73 3.34
C LYS A 141 29.40 21.33 3.43
N MET A 142 29.11 20.06 3.18
CA MET A 142 27.78 19.49 3.36
C MET A 142 27.56 19.12 4.84
N GLY A 143 26.30 19.16 5.30
CA GLY A 143 25.97 18.70 6.65
C GLY A 143 26.26 17.20 6.81
N LEU A 144 26.69 16.79 8.02
CA LEU A 144 27.06 15.39 8.28
C LEU A 144 25.91 14.40 7.97
N LYS A 145 24.68 14.75 8.35
CA LYS A 145 23.50 13.91 8.09
C LYS A 145 23.16 13.77 6.60
N GLU A 146 23.27 14.87 5.85
CA GLU A 146 23.01 14.88 4.40
C GLU A 146 24.06 14.05 3.66
N LYS A 147 25.32 14.18 4.08
CA LYS A 147 26.44 13.42 3.53
C LYS A 147 26.29 11.93 3.81
N GLU A 148 25.92 11.54 5.03
CA GLU A 148 25.69 10.15 5.40
C GLU A 148 24.55 9.53 4.57
N TYR A 149 23.45 10.28 4.39
CA TYR A 149 22.33 9.85 3.56
C TYR A 149 22.70 9.64 2.08
N ILE A 150 23.44 10.57 1.47
CA ILE A 150 23.84 10.47 0.05
C ILE A 150 24.86 9.35 -0.18
N VAL A 151 25.77 9.15 0.77
CA VAL A 151 26.81 8.13 0.66
C VAL A 151 26.24 6.74 0.89
N HIS A 152 25.20 6.58 1.70
CA HIS A 152 24.60 5.27 2.00
C HIS A 152 24.21 4.50 0.73
N GLY A 153 24.79 3.31 0.57
CA GLY A 153 24.41 2.39 -0.50
C GLY A 153 23.18 1.58 -0.09
N ALA A 154 22.25 1.38 -1.03
CA ALA A 154 20.98 0.70 -0.76
C ALA A 154 21.18 -0.68 -0.12
N ASP A 155 20.56 -0.86 1.04
CA ASP A 155 20.39 -2.16 1.66
C ASP A 155 19.20 -2.90 1.05
N GLU A 156 19.10 -4.19 1.38
CA GLU A 156 17.98 -5.03 0.96
C GLU A 156 16.61 -4.41 1.32
N VAL A 157 16.50 -3.80 2.49
CA VAL A 157 15.26 -3.13 2.94
C VAL A 157 14.96 -1.91 2.07
N ASP A 158 15.97 -1.12 1.71
CA ASP A 158 15.82 0.06 0.85
C ASP A 158 15.31 -0.34 -0.54
N LEU A 159 15.83 -1.46 -1.07
CA LEU A 159 15.41 -2.00 -2.36
C LEU A 159 13.98 -2.56 -2.33
N VAL A 160 13.60 -3.24 -1.24
CA VAL A 160 12.22 -3.72 -1.07
C VAL A 160 11.24 -2.55 -0.98
N TYR A 161 11.56 -1.51 -0.19
CA TYR A 161 10.69 -0.32 -0.08
C TYR A 161 10.59 0.44 -1.40
N SER A 162 11.70 0.68 -2.08
CA SER A 162 11.68 1.37 -3.38
C SER A 162 10.94 0.57 -4.44
N GLY A 163 11.17 -0.74 -4.52
CA GLY A 163 10.49 -1.60 -5.49
C GLY A 163 8.98 -1.71 -5.22
N LEU A 164 8.58 -1.76 -3.94
CA LEU A 164 7.17 -1.73 -3.55
C LEU A 164 6.53 -0.39 -3.91
N GLU A 165 7.17 0.73 -3.55
CA GLU A 165 6.68 2.07 -3.88
C GLU A 165 6.48 2.24 -5.39
N GLU A 166 7.48 1.90 -6.20
CA GLU A 166 7.41 1.99 -7.66
C GLU A 166 6.25 1.16 -8.23
N THR A 167 6.07 -0.07 -7.71
CA THR A 167 4.98 -0.96 -8.15
C THR A 167 3.61 -0.36 -7.83
N MET A 168 3.41 0.12 -6.59
CA MET A 168 2.13 0.66 -6.14
C MET A 168 1.80 2.00 -6.82
N VAL A 169 2.79 2.87 -7.00
CA VAL A 169 2.65 4.16 -7.70
C VAL A 169 2.29 3.94 -9.16
N THR A 170 2.99 3.03 -9.85
CA THR A 170 2.72 2.71 -11.25
C THR A 170 1.33 2.15 -11.42
N ALA A 171 0.95 1.15 -10.62
CA ALA A 171 -0.39 0.57 -10.66
C ALA A 171 -1.48 1.61 -10.38
N THR A 172 -1.30 2.49 -9.40
CA THR A 172 -2.26 3.58 -9.14
C THR A 172 -2.42 4.48 -10.35
N ARG A 173 -1.31 4.89 -10.98
CA ARG A 173 -1.35 5.80 -12.14
C ARG A 173 -2.07 5.16 -13.31
N GLU A 174 -1.83 3.88 -13.57
CA GLU A 174 -2.54 3.12 -14.61
C GLU A 174 -4.04 3.06 -14.33
N ILE A 175 -4.44 2.66 -13.11
CA ILE A 175 -5.85 2.56 -12.71
C ILE A 175 -6.53 3.93 -12.81
N MET A 176 -5.89 4.98 -12.30
CA MET A 176 -6.43 6.34 -12.33
C MET A 176 -6.50 6.91 -13.74
N ALA A 177 -5.56 6.56 -14.62
CA ALA A 177 -5.60 6.96 -16.02
C ALA A 177 -6.77 6.28 -16.73
N GLU A 178 -6.95 4.96 -16.54
CA GLU A 178 -8.06 4.21 -17.11
C GLU A 178 -9.40 4.80 -16.64
N TRP A 179 -9.55 5.01 -15.33
CA TRP A 179 -10.77 5.56 -14.75
C TRP A 179 -11.10 6.99 -15.22
N LYS A 180 -10.09 7.87 -15.33
CA LYS A 180 -10.32 9.26 -15.71
C LYS A 180 -10.48 9.48 -17.22
N ASN A 181 -9.91 8.61 -18.04
CA ASN A 181 -9.94 8.76 -19.49
C ASN A 181 -11.15 8.09 -20.14
N ASP A 182 -11.79 7.13 -19.46
CA ASP A 182 -12.98 6.44 -19.96
C ASP A 182 -14.22 6.75 -19.08
N PRO A 183 -15.13 7.62 -19.54
CA PRO A 183 -16.38 7.94 -18.83
C PRO A 183 -17.34 6.75 -18.68
N SER A 184 -17.14 5.64 -19.38
CA SER A 184 -17.96 4.43 -19.24
C SER A 184 -17.60 3.62 -18.00
N ILE A 185 -16.43 3.88 -17.39
CA ILE A 185 -15.96 3.19 -16.19
C ILE A 185 -16.54 3.89 -14.95
N PRO A 186 -17.44 3.23 -14.20
CA PRO A 186 -18.18 3.88 -13.12
C PRO A 186 -17.34 4.16 -11.87
N ASP A 187 -16.32 3.33 -11.61
CA ASP A 187 -15.58 3.33 -10.36
C ASP A 187 -14.15 2.80 -10.50
N MET A 188 -13.35 3.00 -9.45
CA MET A 188 -11.96 2.59 -9.39
C MET A 188 -11.79 1.06 -9.42
N ARG A 189 -12.76 0.29 -8.90
CA ARG A 189 -12.73 -1.18 -8.92
C ARG A 189 -12.82 -1.71 -10.35
N THR A 190 -13.78 -1.20 -11.11
CA THR A 190 -13.97 -1.53 -12.51
C THR A 190 -12.74 -1.13 -13.32
N ALA A 191 -12.18 0.06 -13.08
CA ALA A 191 -10.93 0.48 -13.71
C ALA A 191 -9.77 -0.50 -13.44
N ALA A 192 -9.63 -0.97 -12.19
CA ALA A 192 -8.61 -1.93 -11.83
C ALA A 192 -8.81 -3.30 -12.52
N TYR A 193 -10.06 -3.77 -12.65
CA TYR A 193 -10.38 -4.95 -13.46
C TYR A 193 -10.03 -4.77 -14.93
N VAL A 194 -10.35 -3.62 -15.53
CA VAL A 194 -10.03 -3.33 -16.94
C VAL A 194 -8.53 -3.38 -17.17
N VAL A 195 -7.72 -2.73 -16.32
CA VAL A 195 -6.26 -2.78 -16.38
C VAL A 195 -5.75 -4.23 -16.26
N ALA A 196 -6.29 -5.01 -15.32
CA ALA A 196 -5.89 -6.40 -15.11
C ALA A 196 -6.23 -7.29 -16.33
N ILE A 197 -7.44 -7.17 -16.86
CA ILE A 197 -7.91 -7.91 -18.04
C ILE A 197 -7.05 -7.56 -19.26
N ASN A 198 -6.75 -6.28 -19.50
CA ASN A 198 -5.93 -5.85 -20.62
C ASN A 198 -4.50 -6.43 -20.56
N LYS A 199 -3.89 -6.47 -19.37
CA LYS A 199 -2.57 -7.10 -19.17
C LYS A 199 -2.61 -8.60 -19.48
N VAL A 200 -3.60 -9.31 -18.94
CA VAL A 200 -3.77 -10.75 -19.22
C VAL A 200 -4.02 -10.98 -20.71
N ALA A 201 -4.93 -10.23 -21.33
CA ALA A 201 -5.24 -10.36 -22.75
C ALA A 201 -4.01 -10.15 -23.64
N THR A 202 -3.16 -9.16 -23.32
CA THR A 202 -1.91 -8.90 -24.04
C THR A 202 -0.98 -10.11 -23.96
N SER A 203 -0.79 -10.70 -22.77
CA SER A 203 0.02 -11.92 -22.62
C SER A 203 -0.53 -13.10 -23.40
N TYR A 204 -1.86 -13.29 -23.43
CA TYR A 204 -2.49 -14.36 -24.22
C TYR A 204 -2.32 -14.15 -25.74
N ALA A 205 -2.39 -12.90 -26.21
CA ALA A 205 -2.16 -12.55 -27.61
C ALA A 205 -0.71 -12.81 -28.03
N GLU A 206 0.26 -12.44 -27.20
CA GLU A 206 1.69 -12.68 -27.45
C GLU A 206 2.04 -14.17 -27.46
N LEU A 207 1.32 -15.00 -26.70
CA LEU A 207 1.48 -16.46 -26.69
C LEU A 207 0.82 -17.15 -27.90
N GLY A 208 0.04 -16.43 -28.72
CA GLY A 208 -0.72 -17.00 -29.84
C GLY A 208 -1.84 -17.96 -29.43
N ILE A 209 -2.31 -17.86 -28.18
CA ILE A 209 -3.37 -18.73 -27.62
C ILE A 209 -4.77 -18.18 -27.96
N PHE A 210 -4.88 -16.90 -28.31
CA PHE A 210 -6.10 -16.26 -28.83
C PHE A 210 -5.91 -15.93 -30.33
N PRO A 211 -6.99 -16.02 -31.13
CA PRO A 211 -6.93 -16.21 -32.58
C PRO A 211 -6.28 -15.05 -33.35
#